data_AF-A0AAU1XSK0-F1
#
_entry.id   AF-A0AAU1XSK0-F1
#
_cell.length_a   1.000
_cell.length_b   1.000
_cell.length_c   1.000
_cell.angle_alpha   90.00
_cell.angle_beta   90.00
_cell.angle_gamma   90.00
#
_symmetry.space_group_name_H-M   'P 1'
#
loop_
_entity.id
_entity.type
_entity.pdbx_description
1 polymer ?
#
loop_
_entity_poly.entity_id
_entity_poly.type
_entity_poly.pdbx_seq_one_letter_code
_entity_poly.pdbx_strand_id
1 'polypeptide(L)' 'MIDRTDIGHRVQDAYGRTGILRDIDPTWEDPSDPPGSRRRQVVAFIAPEHGGREWHADPTTVTRA' A
#
# COMPACT_ATOMS: atom_id res chain seq x y z
N MET A 1 -12.35 -0.74 -2.48
CA MET A 1 -11.19 -0.23 -3.24
C MET A 1 -10.85 1.10 -2.64
N ILE A 2 -9.64 1.24 -2.10
CA ILE A 2 -9.17 2.50 -1.53
C ILE A 2 -8.62 3.41 -2.61
N ASP A 3 -8.69 4.71 -2.39
CA ASP A 3 -8.07 5.70 -3.26
C ASP A 3 -7.35 6.79 -2.47
N ARG A 4 -6.79 7.79 -3.16
CA ARG A 4 -5.99 8.85 -2.52
C ARG A 4 -6.79 9.68 -1.50
N THR A 5 -8.11 9.70 -1.58
CA THR A 5 -8.98 10.36 -0.59
C THR A 5 -9.00 9.62 0.75
N ASP A 6 -8.62 8.34 0.78
CA ASP A 6 -8.49 7.54 2.00
C ASP A 6 -7.14 7.74 2.70
N ILE A 7 -6.21 8.53 2.13
CA ILE A 7 -4.92 8.80 2.77
C ILE A 7 -5.15 9.42 4.16
N GLY A 8 -4.48 8.86 5.18
CA GLY A 8 -4.67 9.23 6.58
C GLY A 8 -5.76 8.46 7.31
N HIS A 9 -6.56 7.64 6.61
CA HIS A 9 -7.55 6.78 7.22
C HIS A 9 -7.01 5.40 7.55
N ARG A 10 -7.69 4.74 8.48
CA ARG A 10 -7.44 3.35 8.84
C ARG A 10 -7.92 2.44 7.72
N VAL A 11 -7.06 1.50 7.34
CA VAL A 11 -7.28 0.52 6.28
C VAL A 11 -6.89 -0.88 6.76
N GLN A 12 -7.44 -1.89 6.10
CA GLN A 12 -7.12 -3.30 6.32
C GLN A 12 -6.69 -3.95 5.00
N ASP A 13 -5.60 -4.72 5.01
CA ASP A 13 -5.16 -5.50 3.84
C ASP A 13 -5.78 -6.91 3.80
N ALA A 14 -5.56 -7.63 2.69
CA ALA A 14 -6.09 -8.99 2.47
C ALA A 14 -5.65 -10.04 3.51
N TYR A 15 -4.56 -9.78 4.25
CA TYR A 15 -4.07 -10.65 5.32
C TYR A 15 -4.62 -10.24 6.70
N GLY A 16 -5.56 -9.29 6.75
CA GLY A 16 -6.19 -8.82 7.97
C GLY A 16 -5.36 -7.82 8.77
N ARG A 17 -4.19 -7.39 8.27
CA ARG A 17 -3.34 -6.39 8.93
C ARG A 17 -3.99 -5.02 8.81
N THR A 18 -4.02 -4.26 9.91
CA THR A 18 -4.59 -2.91 9.93
C THR A 18 -3.52 -1.86 10.14
N GLY A 19 -3.68 -0.71 9.48
CA GLY A 19 -2.79 0.43 9.58
C GLY A 19 -3.40 1.68 8.96
N ILE A 20 -2.62 2.75 8.89
CA ILE A 20 -3.01 4.02 8.27
C ILE A 20 -2.47 4.09 6.85
N LEU A 21 -3.33 4.38 5.88
CA LEU A 21 -2.91 4.64 4.51
C LEU A 21 -2.03 5.90 4.47
N ARG A 22 -0.83 5.77 3.91
CA ARG A 22 0.14 6.86 3.76
C ARG A 22 0.17 7.43 2.37
N ASP A 23 0.19 6.57 1.36
CA ASP A 23 0.22 7.01 -0.04
C ASP A 23 -0.30 5.92 -0.98
N ILE A 24 -0.64 6.31 -2.20
CA ILE A 24 -0.92 5.41 -3.32
C ILE A 24 -0.14 5.89 -4.54
N ASP A 25 0.83 5.08 -4.96
CA ASP A 25 1.64 5.31 -6.15
C ASP A 25 1.19 4.36 -7.28
N PRO A 26 0.53 4.89 -8.34
CA PRO A 26 0.10 4.10 -9.49
C PRO A 26 1.24 3.75 -10.45
N THR A 27 2.42 4.32 -10.24
CA THR A 27 3.59 4.21 -11.11
C THR A 27 4.77 3.52 -10.44
N TRP A 28 4.54 2.89 -9.28
CA TRP A 28 5.60 2.28 -8.50
C TRP A 28 6.26 1.13 -9.25
N GLU A 29 7.59 1.06 -9.17
CA GLU A 29 8.41 0.01 -9.75
C GLU A 29 9.18 -0.69 -8.64
N ASP A 30 9.10 -2.02 -8.56
CA ASP A 30 9.78 -2.77 -7.50
C ASP A 30 11.31 -2.67 -7.67
N PRO A 31 12.04 -2.08 -6.71
CA PRO A 31 13.48 -1.90 -6.84
C PRO A 31 14.26 -3.22 -6.69
N SER A 32 13.65 -4.24 -6.08
CA SER A 32 14.21 -5.59 -5.92
C SER A 32 14.16 -6.38 -7.23
N ASP A 33 13.19 -6.07 -8.10
CA ASP A 33 13.19 -6.59 -9.47
C ASP A 33 14.39 -6.04 -10.27
N PRO A 34 15.07 -6.87 -11.07
CA PRO A 34 16.16 -6.40 -11.92
C PRO A 34 15.65 -5.34 -12.91
N PRO A 35 16.49 -4.36 -13.28
CA PRO A 35 16.07 -3.18 -14.04
C PRO A 35 15.40 -3.49 -15.39
N GLY A 36 15.68 -4.63 -16.01
CA GLY A 36 15.01 -5.07 -17.24
C GLY A 36 13.65 -5.76 -17.05
N SER A 37 13.30 -6.11 -15.82
CA SER A 37 12.05 -6.81 -15.45
C SER A 37 11.12 -5.97 -14.59
N ARG A 38 11.57 -4.81 -14.11
CA ARG A 38 10.74 -3.87 -13.34
C ARG A 38 9.48 -3.54 -14.12
N ARG A 39 8.33 -3.79 -13.49
CA ARG A 39 7.01 -3.44 -14.02
C ARG A 39 6.38 -2.41 -13.10
N ARG A 40 5.75 -1.42 -13.73
CA ARG A 40 4.88 -0.48 -13.02
C ARG A 40 3.68 -1.21 -12.46
N GLN A 41 3.40 -0.98 -11.20
CA GLN A 41 2.24 -1.49 -10.49
C GLN A 41 1.70 -0.43 -9.54
N VAL A 42 0.41 -0.53 -9.26
CA VAL A 42 -0.25 0.37 -8.31
C VAL A 42 -0.02 -0.19 -6.91
N VAL A 43 0.56 0.64 -6.03
CA VAL A 43 0.92 0.24 -4.67
C VAL A 43 0.33 1.20 -3.66
N ALA A 44 -0.28 0.66 -2.61
CA ALA A 44 -0.66 1.39 -1.41
C ALA A 44 0.40 1.20 -0.32
N PHE A 45 0.84 2.30 0.29
CA PHE A 45 1.78 2.32 1.42
C PHE A 45 1.00 2.45 2.72
N ILE A 46 1.21 1.52 3.66
CA ILE A 46 0.44 1.43 4.90
C ILE A 46 1.40 1.42 6.09
N ALA A 47 1.19 2.36 7.01
CA ALA A 47 1.95 2.44 8.25
C ALA A 47 1.17 1.83 9.42
N PRO A 48 1.82 1.04 10.30
CA PRO A 48 1.16 0.54 11.50
C PRO A 48 0.83 1.65 12.50
N GLU A 49 -0.35 1.61 13.13
CA GLU A 49 -0.78 2.62 14.11
C GLU A 49 0.09 2.65 15.38
N HIS A 50 0.62 1.50 15.80
CA HIS A 50 1.36 1.35 17.05
C HIS A 50 2.89 1.34 16.86
N GLY A 51 3.38 1.86 15.73
CA GLY A 51 4.78 1.78 15.36
C GLY A 51 5.17 0.41 14.79
N GLY A 52 6.18 0.39 13.93
CA GLY A 52 6.59 -0.78 13.18
C GLY A 52 7.02 -0.44 11.76
N ARG A 53 7.29 -1.47 10.96
CA ARG A 53 7.71 -1.29 9.57
C ARG A 53 6.49 -1.02 8.70
N GLU A 54 6.54 0.06 7.93
CA GLU A 54 5.61 0.30 6.82
C GLU A 54 5.62 -0.90 5.86
N TRP A 55 4.47 -1.20 5.28
CA TRP A 55 4.37 -2.20 4.22
C TRP A 55 3.55 -1.69 3.05
N HIS A 56 3.91 -2.20 1.88
CA HIS A 56 3.13 -2.06 0.67
C HIS A 56 2.07 -3.17 0.53
N ALA A 57 0.94 -2.83 -0.08
CA ALA A 57 -0.12 -3.75 -0.46
C ALA A 57 -0.77 -3.33 -1.78
N ASP A 58 -1.45 -4.26 -2.44
CA ASP A 58 -2.25 -3.95 -3.62
C ASP A 58 -3.53 -3.19 -3.22
N PRO A 59 -3.78 -1.98 -3.72
CA PRO A 59 -4.90 -1.13 -3.30
C PRO A 59 -6.28 -1.71 -3.65
N THR A 60 -6.37 -2.64 -4.59
CA THR A 60 -7.64 -3.32 -4.92
C THR A 60 -8.04 -4.32 -3.84
N THR A 61 -7.04 -4.84 -3.10
CA THR A 61 -7.23 -5.81 -2.01
C THR A 61 -7.34 -5.16 -0.64
N VAL A 62 -7.07 -3.85 -0.55
CA VAL A 62 -7.15 -3.08 0.70
C VAL A 62 -8.54 -2.44 0.82
N THR A 63 -9.09 -2.49 2.02
CA THR A 63 -10.39 -1.92 2.36
C THR A 63 -10.26 -0.86 3.45
N ARG A 64 -11.18 0.11 3.43
CA ARG A 64 -11.32 1.06 4.53
C ARG A 64 -11.90 0.34 5.75
N ALA A 65 -11.27 0.54 6.91
CA ALA A 65 -11.69 -0.06 8.18
C ALA A 65 -12.71 0.80 8.92
#